data_AF-A0A7J7Y920-F1
#
_entry.id   AF-A0A7J7Y920-F1
#
_cell.length_a   1.000
_cell.length_b   1.000
_cell.length_c   1.000
_cell.angle_alpha   90.00
_cell.angle_beta   90.00
_cell.angle_gamma   90.00
#
_symmetry.space_group_name_H-M   'P 1'
#
loop_
_entity.id
_entity.type
_entity.pdbx_description
1 polymer ?
#
loop_
_entity_poly.entity_id
_entity_poly.type
_entity_poly.pdbx_seq_one_letter_code
_entity_poly.pdbx_strand_id
1 'polypeptide(L)'
;MQRPELESDPERSFVMDSALSDPHNASAEAGSPANGTARPPSTPEGIALAYGSLLLMALLPIFFGALRSVRCARGKNASDMPETITSRDAARFPIIASCTLLGLYLFFKIFSQEYINLLLSMYFFVLGILALSHTISPFMSKFFPANFPNRQYQLLFTQGSGENKEGGRGSPAPGSGLTRPLCPEIINYEFDTKDLVCLGLSSIVGVWYLLRKHWIANNLFGLAFSLNGVELLHLNNVSTGCILLGGLFIYDIFWVFGTNVMVTVARSFEAPIKLVFPQDLLEKGLEADNFAMLGLGDIVIPGIFIALLLRFDISLKKNTHTYFYTSFAAYIFGLGLTIFIMHIFKHAQPALLYLVPACIGFPVLVALAKGEVTEMFSYEESDPKDPAAVAESKEGAEASASEGLEKKEK
;
A
#
# COMPACT_ATOMS: atom_id res chain seq x y z
N MET A 1 45.82 13.25 -37.65
CA MET A 1 44.79 13.81 -38.55
C MET A 1 43.45 13.59 -37.87
N GLN A 2 42.87 14.67 -37.35
CA GLN A 2 41.66 14.72 -36.51
C GLN A 2 40.41 14.25 -37.25
N ARG A 3 39.44 13.66 -36.51
CA ARG A 3 38.00 13.73 -36.84
C ARG A 3 37.22 14.18 -35.60
N PRO A 4 36.19 15.04 -35.75
CA PRO A 4 35.59 15.80 -34.65
C PRO A 4 34.29 15.17 -34.09
N GLU A 5 33.91 15.67 -32.91
CA GLU A 5 32.65 15.47 -32.17
C GLU A 5 31.50 16.40 -32.64
N LEU A 6 30.32 16.22 -32.00
CA LEU A 6 29.05 17.00 -31.97
C LEU A 6 28.05 16.71 -33.12
N GLU A 7 26.73 16.56 -32.92
CA GLU A 7 25.85 17.02 -31.84
C GLU A 7 24.52 16.22 -31.82
N SER A 8 23.90 16.16 -30.65
CA SER A 8 22.61 15.55 -30.29
C SER A 8 21.42 16.44 -30.62
N ASP A 9 20.30 15.85 -31.07
CA ASP A 9 18.98 16.49 -31.01
C ASP A 9 17.86 15.44 -30.83
N PRO A 10 17.10 15.43 -29.71
CA PRO A 10 15.96 14.55 -29.51
C PRO A 10 14.64 15.36 -29.42
N GLU A 11 14.19 15.95 -30.52
CA GLU A 11 12.79 16.39 -30.66
C GLU A 11 12.18 15.92 -31.98
N ARG A 12 11.47 14.79 -31.94
CA ARG A 12 10.32 14.57 -32.81
C ARG A 12 9.22 13.84 -32.05
N SER A 13 8.55 14.64 -31.23
CA SER A 13 7.26 14.38 -30.63
C SER A 13 6.25 13.90 -31.68
N PHE A 14 5.56 12.82 -31.32
CA PHE A 14 4.39 12.25 -31.95
C PHE A 14 3.27 13.31 -32.00
N VAL A 15 3.13 14.01 -33.13
CA VAL A 15 1.98 14.86 -33.44
C VAL A 15 0.88 13.94 -33.97
N MET A 16 -0.24 13.85 -33.26
CA MET A 16 -1.44 13.16 -33.74
C MET A 16 -2.34 14.24 -34.33
N ASP A 17 -2.32 14.36 -35.66
CA ASP A 17 -3.13 15.29 -36.42
C ASP A 17 -4.62 15.01 -36.24
N SER A 18 -5.32 16.04 -35.79
CA SER A 18 -6.75 16.23 -35.99
C SER A 18 -7.02 16.62 -37.45
N ALA A 19 -7.70 15.77 -38.22
CA ALA A 19 -8.29 16.19 -39.49
C ALA A 19 -9.61 15.46 -39.77
N LEU A 20 -10.64 16.30 -39.84
CA LEU A 20 -12.01 16.06 -40.24
C LEU A 20 -12.08 15.88 -41.78
N SER A 21 -12.84 14.88 -42.24
CA SER A 21 -13.51 14.71 -43.54
C SER A 21 -13.04 15.48 -44.79
N ASP A 22 -12.68 14.76 -45.86
CA ASP A 22 -13.33 14.89 -47.19
C ASP A 22 -13.00 13.69 -48.12
N PRO A 23 -13.96 13.20 -48.95
CA PRO A 23 -13.76 12.06 -49.84
C PRO A 23 -13.44 12.54 -51.26
N HIS A 24 -12.34 12.10 -51.87
CA HIS A 24 -12.19 11.89 -53.32
C HIS A 24 -10.73 11.51 -53.62
N ASN A 25 -10.54 10.34 -54.23
CA ASN A 25 -9.70 10.07 -55.40
C ASN A 25 -9.07 8.67 -55.32
N ALA A 26 -9.61 7.76 -56.13
CA ALA A 26 -9.04 6.45 -56.40
C ALA A 26 -8.09 6.57 -57.58
N SER A 27 -6.85 6.12 -57.45
CA SER A 27 -6.01 5.58 -58.54
C SER A 27 -4.82 4.83 -57.95
N ALA A 28 -4.59 3.65 -58.51
CA ALA A 28 -3.65 2.64 -58.05
C ALA A 28 -2.20 2.92 -58.47
N GLU A 29 -1.24 2.52 -57.64
CA GLU A 29 0.04 1.97 -58.08
C GLU A 29 0.70 1.12 -56.97
N ALA A 30 1.38 0.06 -57.40
CA ALA A 30 1.73 -1.11 -56.62
C ALA A 30 3.14 -1.05 -56.00
N GLY A 31 3.30 -1.74 -54.86
CA GLY A 31 4.54 -2.46 -54.51
C GLY A 31 5.56 -1.73 -53.62
N SER A 32 5.48 -1.97 -52.31
CA SER A 32 6.68 -2.08 -51.45
C SER A 32 6.35 -2.91 -50.20
N PRO A 33 7.23 -3.82 -49.75
CA PRO A 33 6.95 -4.75 -48.67
C PRO A 33 6.84 -3.99 -47.35
N ALA A 34 5.70 -4.15 -46.68
CA ALA A 34 5.47 -3.65 -45.34
C ALA A 34 6.40 -4.38 -44.35
N ASN A 35 7.53 -3.77 -44.03
CA ASN A 35 8.32 -4.13 -42.86
C ASN A 35 7.94 -3.16 -41.73
N GLY A 36 6.77 -3.41 -41.15
CA GLY A 36 6.29 -2.71 -39.96
C GLY A 36 6.07 -3.75 -38.87
N THR A 37 7.01 -3.87 -37.94
CA THR A 37 6.81 -4.56 -36.66
C THR A 37 5.80 -3.75 -35.82
N ALA A 38 4.54 -3.79 -36.21
CA ALA A 38 3.43 -3.42 -35.34
C ALA A 38 3.27 -4.58 -34.35
N ARG A 39 3.62 -4.33 -33.09
CA ARG A 39 3.49 -5.32 -32.01
C ARG A 39 2.05 -5.87 -32.01
N PRO A 40 1.84 -7.19 -31.96
CA PRO A 40 0.50 -7.75 -32.03
C PRO A 40 -0.35 -7.20 -30.87
N PRO A 41 -1.57 -6.72 -31.16
CA PRO A 41 -2.48 -6.25 -30.11
C PRO A 41 -2.91 -7.42 -29.24
N SER A 42 -2.82 -7.25 -27.93
CA SER A 42 -3.23 -8.23 -26.91
C SER A 42 -4.66 -8.73 -27.14
N THR A 43 -4.87 -10.05 -27.07
CA THR A 43 -6.21 -10.64 -27.19
C THR A 43 -7.18 -10.14 -26.12
N PRO A 44 -8.48 -9.99 -26.45
CA PRO A 44 -9.50 -9.64 -25.45
C PRO A 44 -9.52 -10.59 -24.23
N GLU A 45 -9.22 -11.88 -24.45
CA GLU A 45 -9.12 -12.88 -23.40
C GLU A 45 -7.91 -12.63 -22.48
N GLY A 46 -6.74 -12.30 -23.04
CA GLY A 46 -5.54 -11.96 -22.26
C GLY A 46 -5.71 -10.69 -21.43
N ILE A 47 -6.38 -9.68 -21.98
CA ILE A 47 -6.73 -8.45 -21.27
C ILE A 47 -7.66 -8.74 -20.09
N ALA A 48 -8.72 -9.54 -20.30
CA ALA A 48 -9.66 -9.90 -19.25
C ALA A 48 -8.99 -10.72 -18.13
N LEU A 49 -8.12 -11.66 -18.49
CA LEU A 49 -7.35 -12.46 -17.54
C LEU A 49 -6.38 -11.60 -16.72
N ALA A 50 -5.72 -10.62 -17.36
CA ALA A 50 -4.82 -9.72 -16.66
C ALA A 50 -5.54 -8.83 -15.64
N TYR A 51 -6.66 -8.22 -16.03
CA TYR A 51 -7.46 -7.42 -15.10
C TYR A 51 -8.10 -8.27 -13.99
N GLY A 52 -8.57 -9.47 -14.30
CA GLY A 52 -9.07 -10.42 -13.28
C GLY A 52 -7.99 -10.82 -12.28
N SER A 53 -6.76 -11.05 -12.76
CA SER A 53 -5.62 -11.37 -11.89
C SER A 53 -5.21 -10.19 -11.02
N LEU A 54 -5.19 -8.96 -11.57
CA LEU A 54 -4.93 -7.74 -10.79
C LEU A 54 -6.00 -7.49 -9.72
N LEU A 55 -7.27 -7.69 -10.07
CA LEU A 55 -8.37 -7.58 -9.11
C LEU A 55 -8.19 -8.58 -7.97
N LEU A 56 -7.92 -9.86 -8.28
CA LEU A 56 -7.65 -10.87 -7.25
C LEU A 56 -6.44 -10.48 -6.36
N MET A 57 -5.35 -10.02 -6.97
CA MET A 57 -4.15 -9.58 -6.24
C MET A 57 -4.43 -8.36 -5.35
N ALA A 58 -5.32 -7.44 -5.74
CA ALA A 58 -5.70 -6.30 -4.92
C ALA A 58 -6.58 -6.68 -3.72
N LEU A 59 -7.44 -7.70 -3.87
CA LEU A 59 -8.35 -8.14 -2.82
C LEU A 59 -7.63 -8.82 -1.64
N LEU A 60 -6.54 -9.54 -1.90
CA LEU A 60 -5.78 -10.25 -0.87
C LEU A 60 -5.22 -9.31 0.22
N PRO A 61 -4.42 -8.27 -0.08
CA PRO A 61 -3.88 -7.38 0.94
C PRO A 61 -4.98 -6.57 1.64
N ILE A 62 -6.09 -6.24 0.97
CA ILE A 62 -7.22 -5.56 1.62
C ILE A 62 -7.86 -6.48 2.67
N PHE A 63 -8.16 -7.73 2.30
CA PHE A 63 -8.82 -8.68 3.20
C PHE A 63 -7.91 -9.08 4.38
N PHE A 64 -6.70 -9.55 4.08
CA PHE A 64 -5.75 -9.94 5.13
C PHE A 64 -5.27 -8.73 5.94
N GLY A 65 -5.09 -7.58 5.29
CA GLY A 65 -4.72 -6.32 5.92
C GLY A 65 -5.76 -5.91 6.93
N ALA A 66 -7.04 -5.86 6.54
CA ALA A 66 -8.14 -5.53 7.45
C ALA A 66 -8.20 -6.46 8.67
N LEU A 67 -8.05 -7.78 8.47
CA LEU A 67 -8.03 -8.74 9.57
C LEU A 67 -6.82 -8.55 10.50
N ARG A 68 -5.63 -8.27 9.96
CA ARG A 68 -4.42 -8.00 10.74
C ARG A 68 -4.54 -6.67 11.49
N SER A 69 -5.11 -5.65 10.84
CA SER A 69 -5.39 -4.32 11.38
C SER A 69 -6.21 -4.40 12.67
N VAL A 70 -7.26 -5.23 12.68
CA VAL A 70 -8.09 -5.52 13.88
C VAL A 70 -7.30 -6.24 14.97
N ARG A 71 -6.46 -7.23 14.61
CA ARG A 71 -5.64 -7.95 15.59
C ARG A 71 -4.61 -7.04 16.24
N CYS A 72 -4.04 -6.12 15.46
CA CYS A 72 -3.10 -5.12 15.93
C CYS A 72 -3.79 -4.16 16.92
N ALA A 73 -4.99 -3.66 16.58
CA ALA A 73 -5.79 -2.83 17.49
C ALA A 73 -6.16 -3.55 18.81
N ARG A 74 -6.25 -4.88 18.80
CA ARG A 74 -6.48 -5.70 20.01
C ARG A 74 -5.19 -6.11 20.74
N GLY A 75 -4.03 -5.93 20.11
CA GLY A 75 -2.72 -6.30 20.66
C GLY A 75 -2.30 -5.34 21.78
N LYS A 76 -1.70 -5.87 22.85
CA LYS A 76 -1.23 -5.10 24.01
C LYS A 76 0.20 -4.58 23.89
N ASN A 77 0.88 -4.81 22.77
CA ASN A 77 2.28 -4.47 22.59
C ASN A 77 2.44 -3.03 22.09
N ALA A 78 3.11 -2.18 22.87
CA ALA A 78 3.38 -0.78 22.51
C ALA A 78 4.31 -0.62 21.29
N SER A 79 5.05 -1.67 20.90
CA SER A 79 5.98 -1.65 19.77
C SER A 79 5.30 -1.74 18.39
N ASP A 80 4.08 -2.28 18.33
CA ASP A 80 3.31 -2.44 17.08
C ASP A 80 2.21 -1.37 16.94
N MET A 81 2.33 -0.27 17.69
CA MET A 81 1.25 0.72 17.74
C MET A 81 1.07 1.36 16.35
N PRO A 82 -0.14 1.26 15.78
CA PRO A 82 -0.41 1.73 14.43
C PRO A 82 -0.28 3.25 14.33
N GLU A 83 0.11 3.74 13.16
CA GLU A 83 0.11 5.18 12.89
C GLU A 83 -1.32 5.65 12.65
N THR A 84 -1.87 6.35 13.63
CA THR A 84 -3.22 6.93 13.55
C THR A 84 -3.20 8.22 12.72
N ILE A 85 -3.98 8.24 11.64
CA ILE A 85 -4.21 9.41 10.78
C ILE A 85 -5.39 10.21 11.35
N THR A 86 -5.13 11.46 11.74
CA THR A 86 -6.18 12.38 12.20
C THR A 86 -6.89 13.08 11.03
N SER A 87 -8.07 13.66 11.27
CA SER A 87 -8.82 14.41 10.23
C SER A 87 -8.02 15.56 9.62
N ARG A 88 -7.17 16.21 10.42
CA ARG A 88 -6.31 17.29 9.95
C ARG A 88 -5.21 16.78 9.01
N ASP A 89 -4.66 15.62 9.32
CA ASP A 89 -3.60 15.00 8.51
C ASP A 89 -4.18 14.43 7.21
N ALA A 90 -5.36 13.80 7.28
CA ALA A 90 -6.12 13.36 6.11
C ALA A 90 -6.42 14.52 5.13
N ALA A 91 -6.85 15.68 5.63
CA ALA A 91 -7.13 16.84 4.80
C ALA A 91 -5.87 17.44 4.12
N ARG A 92 -4.70 17.29 4.76
CA ARG A 92 -3.41 17.73 4.19
C ARG A 92 -2.86 16.74 3.15
N PHE A 93 -3.30 15.49 3.20
CA PHE A 93 -2.75 14.42 2.37
C PHE A 93 -2.76 14.74 0.85
N PRO A 94 -3.87 15.22 0.25
CA PRO A 94 -3.89 15.61 -1.17
C PRO A 94 -2.94 16.75 -1.53
N ILE A 95 -2.73 17.69 -0.60
CA ILE A 95 -1.84 18.84 -0.79
C ILE A 95 -0.38 18.38 -0.76
N ILE A 96 -0.03 17.56 0.24
CA ILE A 96 1.32 16.97 0.35
C ILE A 96 1.62 16.10 -0.88
N ALA A 97 0.66 15.29 -1.32
CA ALA A 97 0.80 14.48 -2.53
C ALA A 97 1.03 15.36 -3.77
N SER A 98 0.29 16.47 -3.91
CA SER A 98 0.44 17.42 -5.01
C SER A 98 1.82 18.09 -5.01
N CYS A 99 2.28 18.56 -3.86
CA CYS A 99 3.62 19.13 -3.71
C CYS A 99 4.71 18.11 -4.03
N THR A 100 4.55 16.87 -3.57
CA THR A 100 5.51 15.78 -3.80
C THR A 100 5.56 15.39 -5.27
N LEU A 101 4.40 15.26 -5.93
CA LEU A 101 4.30 14.93 -7.35
C LEU A 101 4.93 16.03 -8.23
N LEU A 102 4.62 17.29 -7.94
CA LEU A 102 5.20 18.43 -8.65
C LEU A 102 6.71 18.54 -8.41
N GLY A 103 7.15 18.35 -7.16
CA GLY A 103 8.56 18.34 -6.80
C GLY A 103 9.34 17.26 -7.55
N LEU A 104 8.80 16.03 -7.60
CA LEU A 104 9.39 14.92 -8.33
C LEU A 104 9.39 15.17 -9.84
N TYR A 105 8.34 15.76 -10.39
CA TYR A 105 8.27 16.17 -11.80
C TYR A 105 9.38 17.16 -12.17
N LEU A 106 9.58 18.20 -11.35
CA LEU A 106 10.66 19.16 -11.55
C LEU A 106 12.03 18.47 -11.41
N PHE A 107 12.16 17.53 -10.46
CA PHE A 107 13.39 16.78 -10.27
C PHE A 107 13.76 15.94 -11.50
N PHE A 108 12.79 15.23 -12.11
CA PHE A 108 12.96 14.50 -13.37
C PHE A 108 13.28 15.41 -14.57
N LYS A 109 12.88 16.67 -14.53
CA LYS A 109 13.24 17.67 -15.54
C LYS A 109 14.68 18.17 -15.40
N ILE A 110 15.23 18.16 -14.18
CA ILE A 110 16.56 18.71 -13.88
C ILE A 110 17.64 17.62 -13.91
N PHE A 111 17.33 16.41 -13.44
CA PHE A 111 18.27 15.28 -13.36
C PHE A 111 17.92 14.18 -14.36
N SER A 112 18.92 13.38 -14.76
CA SER A 112 18.65 12.23 -15.64
C SER A 112 17.77 11.19 -14.93
N GLN A 113 16.85 10.60 -15.71
CA GLN A 113 15.90 9.61 -15.22
C GLN A 113 16.60 8.39 -14.59
N GLU A 114 17.79 8.04 -15.09
CA GLU A 114 18.55 6.88 -14.62
C GLU A 114 18.99 7.04 -13.16
N TYR A 115 19.54 8.19 -12.77
CA TYR A 115 19.96 8.41 -11.37
C TYR A 115 18.77 8.44 -10.42
N ILE A 116 17.65 9.02 -10.85
CA ILE A 116 16.43 9.06 -10.04
C ILE A 116 15.88 7.65 -9.86
N ASN A 117 15.74 6.89 -10.94
CA ASN A 117 15.26 5.51 -10.88
C ASN A 117 16.19 4.61 -10.07
N LEU A 118 17.51 4.81 -10.15
CA LEU A 118 18.49 4.08 -9.32
C LEU A 118 18.29 4.39 -7.83
N LEU A 119 18.24 5.67 -7.46
CA LEU A 119 18.07 6.11 -6.07
C LEU A 119 16.77 5.56 -5.47
N LEU A 120 15.70 5.68 -6.24
CA LEU A 120 14.35 5.29 -5.86
C LEU A 120 14.21 3.76 -5.80
N SER A 121 14.83 3.03 -6.73
CA SER A 121 14.91 1.57 -6.67
C SER A 121 15.62 1.11 -5.41
N MET A 122 16.73 1.76 -5.03
CA MET A 122 17.44 1.44 -3.79
C MET A 122 16.59 1.73 -2.55
N TYR A 123 15.88 2.87 -2.53
CA TYR A 123 14.96 3.23 -1.45
C TYR A 123 13.84 2.20 -1.29
N PHE A 124 13.11 1.90 -2.38
CA PHE A 124 12.01 0.94 -2.35
C PHE A 124 12.48 -0.51 -2.16
N PHE A 125 13.71 -0.83 -2.54
CA PHE A 125 14.32 -2.13 -2.24
C PHE A 125 14.50 -2.32 -0.73
N VAL A 126 15.09 -1.34 -0.03
CA VAL A 126 15.28 -1.41 1.43
C VAL A 126 13.94 -1.50 2.14
N LEU A 127 13.00 -0.60 1.81
CA LEU A 127 11.66 -0.65 2.36
C LEU A 127 10.94 -1.96 2.02
N GLY A 128 11.15 -2.49 0.81
CA GLY A 128 10.52 -3.71 0.33
C GLY A 128 10.98 -4.93 1.13
N ILE A 129 12.27 -5.03 1.43
CA ILE A 129 12.81 -6.11 2.28
C ILE A 129 12.21 -6.06 3.68
N LEU A 130 12.13 -4.87 4.28
CA LEU A 130 11.54 -4.70 5.61
C LEU A 130 10.05 -5.05 5.59
N ALA A 131 9.31 -4.56 4.60
CA ALA A 131 7.89 -4.81 4.44
C ALA A 131 7.59 -6.31 4.22
N LEU A 132 8.39 -6.97 3.40
CA LEU A 132 8.27 -8.39 3.11
C LEU A 132 8.62 -9.24 4.34
N SER A 133 9.64 -8.85 5.10
CA SER A 133 9.99 -9.51 6.36
C SER A 133 8.83 -9.46 7.37
N HIS A 134 8.23 -8.29 7.56
CA HIS A 134 7.06 -8.10 8.43
C HIS A 134 5.83 -8.89 7.96
N THR A 135 5.66 -9.02 6.64
CA THR A 135 4.57 -9.81 6.05
C THR A 135 4.76 -11.31 6.30
N ILE A 136 5.99 -11.81 6.20
CA ILE A 136 6.33 -13.23 6.28
C ILE A 136 6.46 -13.71 7.74
N SER A 137 6.86 -12.84 8.68
CA SER A 137 7.08 -13.18 10.10
C SER A 137 5.93 -13.98 10.74
N PRO A 138 4.64 -13.57 10.67
CA PRO A 138 3.55 -14.35 11.27
C PRO A 138 3.35 -15.71 10.62
N PHE A 139 3.62 -15.85 9.32
CA PHE A 139 3.54 -17.15 8.63
C PHE A 139 4.68 -18.06 9.05
N MET A 140 5.90 -17.53 9.17
CA MET A 140 7.06 -18.32 9.59
C MET A 140 6.99 -18.77 11.03
N SER A 141 6.41 -17.95 11.93
CA SER A 141 6.16 -18.35 13.31
C SER A 141 5.33 -19.65 13.43
N LYS A 142 4.48 -19.93 12.44
CA LYS A 142 3.66 -21.16 12.35
C LYS A 142 4.41 -22.35 11.76
N PHE A 143 5.41 -22.10 10.91
CA PHE A 143 6.23 -23.13 10.28
C PHE A 143 7.45 -23.54 11.11
N PHE A 144 7.94 -22.67 12.01
CA PHE A 144 9.04 -23.02 12.89
C PHE A 144 8.61 -24.00 13.99
N PRO A 145 9.28 -25.15 14.15
CA PRO A 145 9.03 -26.05 15.27
C PRO A 145 9.40 -25.37 16.60
N ALA A 146 8.66 -25.71 17.67
CA ALA A 146 8.83 -25.15 19.03
C ALA A 146 10.24 -25.28 19.64
N ASN A 147 11.15 -26.00 18.98
CA ASN A 147 12.54 -26.22 19.38
C ASN A 147 13.53 -25.15 18.89
N PHE A 148 13.10 -24.17 18.09
CA PHE A 148 14.00 -23.08 17.69
C PHE A 148 14.17 -22.09 18.84
N PRO A 149 15.40 -21.84 19.34
CA PRO A 149 15.62 -20.94 20.46
C PRO A 149 15.25 -19.51 20.04
N ASN A 150 14.18 -18.97 20.62
CA ASN A 150 13.84 -17.56 20.46
C ASN A 150 14.77 -16.74 21.35
N ARG A 151 15.93 -16.36 20.82
CA ARG A 151 16.80 -15.38 21.47
C ARG A 151 16.31 -14.00 21.05
N GLN A 152 15.76 -13.26 22.01
CA GLN A 152 15.39 -11.86 21.88
C GLN A 152 16.66 -11.04 22.01
N TYR A 153 16.98 -10.26 20.99
CA TYR A 153 18.09 -9.32 21.03
C TYR A 153 17.52 -7.91 21.22
N GLN A 154 18.05 -7.17 22.18
CA GLN A 154 17.65 -5.79 22.46
C GLN A 154 18.81 -4.87 22.07
N LEU A 155 18.60 -3.99 21.09
CA LEU A 155 19.50 -2.87 20.81
C LEU A 155 19.06 -1.68 21.66
N LEU A 156 19.72 -1.50 22.80
CA LEU A 156 19.50 -0.39 23.72
C LEU A 156 20.53 0.72 23.45
N PHE A 157 20.11 1.79 22.76
CA PHE A 157 20.96 2.98 22.62
C PHE A 157 20.76 3.89 23.84
N THR A 158 21.60 3.72 24.87
CA THR A 158 21.64 4.64 26.01
C THR A 158 22.62 5.77 25.75
N GLN A 159 22.15 7.02 25.83
CA GLN A 159 23.03 8.17 25.87
C GLN A 159 23.72 8.22 27.24
N GLY A 160 25.03 7.97 27.28
CA GLY A 160 25.83 8.21 28.47
C GLY A 160 25.93 9.71 28.73
N SER A 161 25.23 10.21 29.74
CA SER A 161 25.57 11.52 30.30
C SER A 161 26.94 11.38 30.97
N GLY A 162 27.98 11.93 30.34
CA GLY A 162 29.30 12.03 30.93
C GLY A 162 29.28 13.02 32.09
N GLU A 163 28.99 12.54 33.30
CA GLU A 163 29.41 13.23 34.52
C GLU A 163 30.62 12.51 35.12
N ASN A 164 31.78 13.15 34.97
CA ASN A 164 32.93 12.95 35.85
C ASN A 164 32.49 13.01 37.32
N LYS A 165 32.54 11.90 38.05
CA LYS A 165 32.90 11.92 39.47
C LYS A 165 33.76 10.70 39.82
N GLU A 166 35.04 10.99 40.00
CA GLU A 166 35.98 10.21 40.80
C GLU A 166 35.39 9.90 42.19
N GLY A 167 35.77 8.73 42.72
CA GLY A 167 36.01 8.53 44.15
C GLY A 167 34.78 8.19 44.99
N GLY A 168 34.72 6.96 45.50
CA GLY A 168 33.81 6.65 46.60
C GLY A 168 33.55 5.16 46.82
N ARG A 169 34.48 4.49 47.48
CA ARG A 169 34.31 3.17 48.08
C ARG A 169 33.12 3.20 49.05
N GLY A 170 32.10 2.36 48.84
CA GLY A 170 31.02 2.15 49.80
C GLY A 170 29.85 1.33 49.24
N SER A 171 29.73 0.08 49.65
CA SER A 171 28.45 -0.66 49.55
C SER A 171 27.38 0.01 50.40
N PRO A 172 26.11 -0.08 50.00
CA PRO A 172 25.05 -0.29 50.98
C PRO A 172 24.09 -1.43 50.62
N ALA A 173 23.45 -1.90 51.68
CA ALA A 173 22.63 -3.10 51.85
C ALA A 173 21.21 -2.98 51.24
N PRO A 174 20.38 -4.05 51.28
CA PRO A 174 19.12 -4.13 50.55
C PRO A 174 17.96 -3.49 51.32
N GLY A 175 17.07 -2.82 50.59
CA GLY A 175 15.73 -2.46 51.05
C GLY A 175 15.47 -0.97 51.24
N SER A 176 14.96 -0.32 50.20
CA SER A 176 13.99 0.78 50.31
C SER A 176 13.51 1.14 48.90
N GLY A 177 12.19 1.05 48.66
CA GLY A 177 11.58 1.51 47.43
C GLY A 177 11.79 3.02 47.28
N LEU A 178 12.48 3.42 46.21
CA LEU A 178 12.45 4.79 45.71
C LEU A 178 12.77 4.76 44.22
N THR A 179 11.86 5.37 43.46
CA THR A 179 11.77 5.47 42.01
C THR A 179 13.13 5.72 41.34
N ARG A 180 13.57 4.80 40.49
CA ARG A 180 14.72 5.01 39.59
C ARG A 180 14.41 6.19 38.64
N PRO A 181 15.32 7.15 38.43
CA PRO A 181 15.10 8.22 37.47
C PRO A 181 15.12 7.64 36.05
N LEU A 182 14.11 8.02 35.25
CA LEU A 182 13.95 7.69 33.83
C LEU A 182 15.20 8.17 33.07
N CYS A 183 16.05 7.25 32.63
CA CYS A 183 16.95 7.53 31.49
C CYS A 183 16.05 7.66 30.25
N PRO A 184 16.18 8.71 29.42
CA PRO A 184 15.45 8.75 28.16
C PRO A 184 15.98 7.65 27.24
N GLU A 185 15.24 6.56 27.11
CA GLU A 185 15.45 5.54 26.07
C GLU A 185 15.06 6.17 24.73
N ILE A 186 16.05 6.42 23.88
CA ILE A 186 15.83 7.13 22.62
C ILE A 186 15.32 6.16 21.54
N ILE A 187 15.81 4.92 21.53
CA ILE A 187 15.36 3.85 20.61
C ILE A 187 15.50 2.50 21.33
N ASN A 188 14.38 1.80 21.55
CA ASN A 188 14.33 0.39 21.93
C ASN A 188 13.97 -0.42 20.68
N TYR A 189 14.95 -1.07 20.05
CA TYR A 189 14.67 -1.98 18.95
C TYR A 189 14.89 -3.42 19.43
N GLU A 190 13.79 -4.13 19.64
CA GLU A 190 13.79 -5.56 19.94
C GLU A 190 13.68 -6.33 18.63
N PHE A 191 14.61 -7.25 18.37
CA PHE A 191 14.58 -8.10 17.19
C PHE A 191 14.79 -9.56 17.58
N ASP A 192 13.90 -10.41 17.11
CA ASP A 192 14.00 -11.85 17.36
C ASP A 192 14.86 -12.54 16.30
N THR A 193 15.42 -13.69 16.69
CA THR A 193 16.15 -14.56 15.73
C THR A 193 15.28 -14.95 14.54
N LYS A 194 13.95 -15.02 14.72
CA LYS A 194 12.98 -15.31 13.66
C LYS A 194 12.87 -14.17 12.66
N ASP A 195 12.88 -12.92 13.12
CA ASP A 195 12.83 -11.74 12.25
C ASP A 195 14.10 -11.61 11.42
N LEU A 196 15.25 -12.00 11.98
CA LEU A 196 16.52 -12.04 11.23
C LEU A 196 16.49 -13.08 10.10
N VAL A 197 15.87 -14.24 10.33
CA VAL A 197 15.69 -15.26 9.28
C VAL A 197 14.71 -14.78 8.21
N CYS A 198 13.60 -14.16 8.60
CA CYS A 198 12.65 -13.54 7.67
C CYS A 198 13.31 -12.42 6.84
N LEU A 199 14.18 -11.62 7.46
CA LEU A 199 14.96 -10.59 6.79
C LEU A 199 15.94 -11.20 5.77
N GLY A 200 16.62 -12.29 6.14
CA GLY A 200 17.52 -13.02 5.24
C GLY A 200 16.80 -13.56 4.00
N LEU A 201 15.66 -14.22 4.20
CA LEU A 201 14.82 -14.72 3.10
C LEU A 201 14.30 -13.59 2.21
N SER A 202 13.85 -12.49 2.82
CA SER A 202 13.34 -11.31 2.09
C SER A 202 14.45 -10.62 1.28
N SER A 203 15.69 -10.64 1.79
CA SER A 203 16.85 -10.11 1.09
C SER A 203 17.19 -10.92 -0.16
N ILE A 204 17.03 -12.25 -0.16
CA ILE A 204 17.23 -13.09 -1.35
C ILE A 204 16.24 -12.69 -2.45
N VAL A 205 14.97 -12.51 -2.11
CA VAL A 205 13.93 -12.03 -3.03
C VAL A 205 14.26 -10.64 -3.55
N GLY A 206 14.76 -9.75 -2.68
CA GLY A 206 15.21 -8.42 -3.08
C GLY A 206 16.36 -8.47 -4.07
N VAL A 207 17.40 -9.26 -3.82
CA VAL A 207 18.54 -9.36 -4.74
C VAL A 207 18.08 -9.90 -6.09
N TRP A 208 17.13 -10.86 -6.09
CA TRP A 208 16.51 -11.34 -7.32
C TRP A 208 15.77 -10.24 -8.09
N TYR A 209 15.07 -9.33 -7.39
CA TYR A 209 14.46 -8.15 -7.99
C TYR A 209 15.49 -7.21 -8.63
N LEU A 210 16.60 -6.90 -7.94
CA LEU A 210 17.64 -6.02 -8.49
C LEU A 210 18.32 -6.61 -9.72
N LEU A 211 18.56 -7.92 -9.74
CA LEU A 211 19.29 -8.58 -10.83
C LEU A 211 18.43 -8.80 -12.09
N ARG A 212 17.12 -9.06 -11.92
CA ARG A 212 16.26 -9.49 -13.03
C ARG A 212 15.07 -8.59 -13.30
N LYS A 213 14.75 -7.63 -12.42
CA LYS A 213 13.57 -6.76 -12.47
C LYS A 213 12.28 -7.52 -12.83
N HIS A 214 12.14 -8.75 -12.33
CA HIS A 214 11.00 -9.60 -12.66
C HIS A 214 9.70 -9.02 -12.09
N TRP A 215 8.64 -9.07 -12.90
CA TRP A 215 7.30 -8.59 -12.52
C TRP A 215 6.74 -9.32 -11.29
N ILE A 216 7.10 -10.59 -11.08
CA ILE A 216 6.69 -11.38 -9.90
C ILE A 216 7.28 -10.79 -8.63
N ALA A 217 8.58 -10.47 -8.64
CA ALA A 217 9.25 -9.89 -7.48
C ALA A 217 8.72 -8.47 -7.20
N ASN A 218 8.45 -7.70 -8.25
CA ASN A 218 7.75 -6.42 -8.16
C ASN A 218 6.37 -6.55 -7.47
N ASN A 219 5.55 -7.50 -7.92
CA ASN A 219 4.22 -7.72 -7.34
C ASN A 219 4.30 -8.23 -5.91
N LEU A 220 5.30 -9.05 -5.57
CA LEU A 220 5.50 -9.51 -4.20
C LEU A 220 5.81 -8.35 -3.25
N PHE A 221 6.67 -7.40 -3.67
CA PHE A 221 6.89 -6.17 -2.91
C PHE A 221 5.64 -5.29 -2.86
N GLY A 222 4.94 -5.12 -3.98
CA GLY A 222 3.69 -4.35 -4.02
C GLY A 222 2.61 -4.92 -3.09
N LEU A 223 2.46 -6.25 -3.02
CA LEU A 223 1.54 -6.92 -2.11
C LEU A 223 1.96 -6.73 -0.65
N ALA A 224 3.25 -6.84 -0.33
CA ALA A 224 3.77 -6.60 1.01
C ALA A 224 3.56 -5.15 1.47
N PHE A 225 3.85 -4.17 0.60
CA PHE A 225 3.55 -2.76 0.86
C PHE A 225 2.05 -2.51 1.03
N SER A 226 1.22 -3.13 0.20
CA SER A 226 -0.23 -2.97 0.30
C SER A 226 -0.77 -3.52 1.62
N LEU A 227 -0.32 -4.72 2.00
CA LEU A 227 -0.74 -5.38 3.23
C LEU A 227 -0.33 -4.56 4.45
N ASN A 228 0.95 -4.18 4.54
CA ASN A 228 1.45 -3.39 5.66
C ASN A 228 0.82 -2.00 5.69
N GLY A 229 0.54 -1.38 4.54
CA GLY A 229 -0.16 -0.10 4.47
C GLY A 229 -1.56 -0.18 5.09
N VAL A 230 -2.34 -1.22 4.77
CA VAL A 230 -3.68 -1.44 5.34
C VAL A 230 -3.62 -1.89 6.81
N GLU A 231 -2.57 -2.59 7.22
CA GLU A 231 -2.37 -3.06 8.59
C GLU A 231 -1.94 -1.93 9.55
N LEU A 232 -1.00 -1.08 9.15
CA LEU A 232 -0.33 -0.12 10.03
C LEU A 232 -0.97 1.27 10.05
N LEU A 233 -1.61 1.70 8.95
CA LEU A 233 -2.26 3.01 8.88
C LEU A 233 -3.69 2.90 9.39
N HIS A 234 -3.97 3.53 10.54
CA HIS A 234 -5.29 3.48 11.18
C HIS A 234 -5.97 4.83 11.03
N LEU A 235 -7.25 4.82 10.71
CA LEU A 235 -8.07 6.01 10.72
C LEU A 235 -8.79 6.07 12.05
N ASN A 236 -8.79 7.23 12.71
CA ASN A 236 -9.47 7.37 13.98
C ASN A 236 -11.01 7.31 13.84
N ASN A 237 -11.54 7.93 12.78
CA ASN A 237 -12.97 8.14 12.58
C ASN A 237 -13.38 7.86 11.13
N VAL A 238 -14.64 7.48 10.92
CA VAL A 238 -15.21 7.31 9.56
C VAL A 238 -15.20 8.63 8.79
N SER A 239 -15.45 9.74 9.48
CA SER A 239 -15.33 11.10 8.92
C SER A 239 -13.94 11.38 8.35
N THR A 240 -12.87 10.97 9.04
CA THR A 240 -11.49 11.11 8.57
C THR A 240 -11.27 10.32 7.29
N GLY A 241 -11.80 9.10 7.22
CA GLY A 241 -11.80 8.29 6.00
C GLY A 241 -12.51 8.95 4.83
N CYS A 242 -13.70 9.53 5.06
CA CYS A 242 -14.44 10.28 4.05
C CYS A 242 -13.68 11.52 3.56
N ILE A 243 -13.01 12.25 4.46
CA ILE A 243 -12.18 13.42 4.11
C ILE A 243 -10.96 12.98 3.27
N LEU A 244 -10.28 11.91 3.67
CA LEU A 244 -9.11 11.37 2.95
C LEU A 244 -9.51 10.94 1.52
N LEU A 245 -10.52 10.08 1.41
CA LEU A 245 -11.00 9.57 0.12
C LEU A 245 -11.59 10.68 -0.76
N GLY A 246 -12.38 11.58 -0.18
CA GLY A 246 -12.94 12.73 -0.90
C GLY A 246 -11.86 13.71 -1.38
N GLY A 247 -10.83 13.95 -0.57
CA GLY A 247 -9.68 14.76 -0.97
C GLY A 247 -8.88 14.12 -2.11
N LEU A 248 -8.67 12.80 -2.05
CA LEU A 248 -7.97 12.06 -3.09
C LEU A 248 -8.77 11.93 -4.39
N PHE A 249 -10.10 11.87 -4.31
CA PHE A 249 -10.98 11.96 -5.47
C PHE A 249 -10.75 13.26 -6.26
N ILE A 250 -10.70 14.41 -5.57
CA ILE A 250 -10.44 15.70 -6.21
C ILE A 250 -9.01 15.75 -6.77
N TYR A 251 -8.04 15.25 -6.01
CA TYR A 251 -6.64 15.17 -6.42
C TYR A 251 -6.47 14.40 -7.74
N ASP A 252 -7.06 13.21 -7.83
CA ASP A 252 -6.90 12.32 -8.99
C ASP A 252 -7.52 12.95 -10.24
N ILE A 253 -8.70 13.57 -10.11
CA ILE A 253 -9.34 14.33 -11.19
C ILE A 253 -8.44 15.48 -11.68
N PHE A 254 -7.91 16.28 -10.76
CA PHE A 254 -7.08 17.43 -11.10
C PHE A 254 -5.78 16.99 -11.80
N TRP A 255 -5.08 15.99 -11.28
CA TRP A 255 -3.77 15.60 -11.81
C TRP A 255 -3.85 14.69 -13.05
N VAL A 256 -4.93 13.93 -13.22
CA VAL A 256 -5.12 13.08 -14.41
C VAL A 256 -5.71 13.87 -15.58
N PHE A 257 -6.73 14.70 -15.35
CA PHE A 257 -7.38 15.45 -16.44
C PHE A 257 -6.83 16.87 -16.62
N GLY A 258 -6.35 17.51 -15.56
CA GLY A 258 -5.93 18.91 -15.60
C GLY A 258 -4.50 19.12 -16.11
N THR A 259 -3.59 18.16 -15.93
CA THR A 259 -2.17 18.34 -16.29
C THR A 259 -1.51 17.06 -16.81
N ASN A 260 -0.44 17.17 -17.60
CA ASN A 260 0.36 16.03 -18.07
C ASN A 260 1.40 15.54 -17.03
N VAL A 261 1.43 16.11 -15.84
CA VAL A 261 2.47 15.86 -14.83
C VAL A 261 2.39 14.43 -14.31
N MET A 262 1.19 13.97 -13.93
CA MET A 262 1.01 12.61 -13.39
C MET A 262 1.41 11.54 -14.41
N VAL A 263 1.03 11.72 -15.68
CA VAL A 263 1.41 10.79 -16.76
C VAL A 263 2.92 10.80 -17.00
N THR A 264 3.55 11.97 -16.97
CA THR A 264 5.00 12.09 -17.18
C THR A 264 5.79 11.43 -16.04
N VAL A 265 5.39 11.68 -14.79
CA VAL A 265 6.00 11.04 -13.62
C VAL A 265 5.78 9.54 -13.66
N ALA A 266 4.56 9.07 -13.92
CA ALA A 266 4.23 7.65 -13.99
C ALA A 266 5.01 6.88 -15.09
N ARG A 267 5.34 7.55 -16.20
CA ARG A 267 6.17 6.97 -17.28
C ARG A 267 7.66 6.97 -16.95
N SER A 268 8.13 7.95 -16.18
CA SER A 268 9.56 8.09 -15.85
C SER A 268 9.98 7.25 -14.64
N PHE A 269 9.01 6.67 -13.93
CA PHE A 269 9.18 6.02 -12.63
C PHE A 269 9.20 4.49 -12.75
N GLU A 270 10.35 3.86 -12.47
CA GLU A 270 10.56 2.40 -12.55
C GLU A 270 10.76 1.71 -11.18
N ALA A 271 9.94 2.02 -10.17
CA ALA A 271 10.02 1.36 -8.86
C ALA A 271 8.72 0.57 -8.53
N PRO A 272 8.74 -0.29 -7.49
CA PRO A 272 7.64 -1.18 -7.14
C PRO A 272 6.50 -0.45 -6.42
N ILE A 273 5.92 0.54 -7.10
CA ILE A 273 4.75 1.33 -6.67
C ILE A 273 3.46 0.87 -7.37
N LYS A 274 3.53 -0.14 -8.22
CA LYS A 274 2.39 -0.65 -8.98
C LYS A 274 2.43 -2.17 -9.07
N LEU A 275 1.25 -2.78 -9.04
CA LEU A 275 1.07 -4.18 -9.44
C LEU A 275 0.97 -4.24 -10.96
N VAL A 276 1.63 -5.25 -11.52
CA VAL A 276 1.81 -5.39 -12.96
C VAL A 276 1.50 -6.82 -13.36
N PHE A 277 0.59 -7.02 -14.31
CA PHE A 277 0.27 -8.36 -14.82
C PHE A 277 0.36 -8.41 -16.35
N PRO A 278 1.05 -9.40 -16.93
CA PRO A 278 1.19 -9.52 -18.38
C PRO A 278 -0.15 -9.78 -19.07
N GLN A 279 -0.51 -8.93 -20.03
CA GLN A 279 -1.74 -9.07 -20.85
C GLN A 279 -1.58 -10.18 -21.89
N ASP A 280 -0.37 -10.37 -22.40
CA ASP A 280 -0.08 -11.37 -23.46
C ASP A 280 0.34 -12.73 -22.86
N LEU A 281 0.02 -13.01 -21.59
CA LEU A 281 0.44 -14.24 -20.91
C LEU A 281 -0.02 -15.50 -21.66
N LEU A 282 -1.19 -15.44 -22.30
CA LEU A 282 -1.77 -16.55 -23.07
C LEU A 282 -1.06 -16.77 -24.42
N GLU A 283 -0.45 -15.73 -24.99
CA GLU A 283 0.11 -15.76 -26.35
C GLU A 283 1.65 -15.87 -26.36
N LYS A 284 2.32 -15.17 -25.43
CA LYS A 284 3.79 -15.09 -25.34
C LYS A 284 4.37 -15.71 -24.06
N GLY A 285 3.52 -16.26 -23.18
CA GLY A 285 3.97 -16.84 -21.92
C GLY A 285 4.59 -15.79 -20.99
N LEU A 286 5.69 -16.14 -20.32
CA LEU A 286 6.35 -15.29 -19.31
C LEU A 286 7.13 -14.09 -19.91
N GLU A 287 7.22 -13.97 -21.23
CA GLU A 287 7.90 -12.90 -21.98
C GLU A 287 6.93 -11.92 -22.66
N ALA A 288 5.82 -11.59 -21.99
CA ALA A 288 4.86 -10.60 -22.49
C ALA A 288 5.43 -9.17 -22.41
N ASP A 289 5.12 -8.35 -23.43
CA ASP A 289 5.58 -6.96 -23.52
C ASP A 289 4.52 -5.95 -23.04
N ASN A 290 3.24 -6.33 -23.08
CA ASN A 290 2.13 -5.50 -22.63
C ASN A 290 1.70 -5.91 -21.22
N PHE A 291 1.63 -4.93 -20.31
CA PHE A 291 1.25 -5.17 -18.94
C PHE A 291 0.08 -4.29 -18.51
N ALA A 292 -0.91 -4.90 -17.86
CA ALA A 292 -1.90 -4.18 -17.09
C ALA A 292 -1.26 -3.69 -15.80
N MET A 293 -1.60 -2.48 -15.37
CA MET A 293 -1.03 -1.85 -14.18
C MET A 293 -2.12 -1.39 -13.23
N LEU A 294 -1.91 -1.57 -11.93
CA LEU A 294 -2.77 -1.04 -10.87
C LEU A 294 -1.90 -0.35 -9.82
N GLY A 295 -2.23 0.89 -9.45
CA GLY A 295 -1.47 1.65 -8.46
C GLY A 295 -1.68 1.10 -7.06
N LEU A 296 -0.62 1.06 -6.24
CA LEU A 296 -0.75 0.65 -4.84
C LEU A 296 -1.66 1.60 -4.05
N GLY A 297 -1.70 2.89 -4.41
CA GLY A 297 -2.61 3.86 -3.78
C GLY A 297 -4.08 3.49 -3.92
N ASP A 298 -4.48 2.92 -5.06
CA ASP A 298 -5.85 2.48 -5.33
C ASP A 298 -6.24 1.20 -4.57
N ILE A 299 -5.27 0.54 -3.94
CA ILE A 299 -5.47 -0.64 -3.09
C ILE A 299 -5.43 -0.23 -1.62
N VAL A 300 -4.37 0.50 -1.24
CA VAL A 300 -4.09 0.87 0.14
C VAL A 300 -5.09 1.88 0.68
N ILE A 301 -5.35 2.98 -0.04
CA ILE A 301 -6.21 4.05 0.48
C ILE A 301 -7.64 3.56 0.74
N PRO A 302 -8.30 2.87 -0.21
CA PRO A 302 -9.62 2.29 0.06
C PRO A 302 -9.54 1.14 1.06
N GLY A 303 -8.46 0.35 1.04
CA GLY A 303 -8.23 -0.74 1.97
C GLY A 303 -8.19 -0.31 3.42
N ILE A 304 -7.55 0.83 3.73
CA ILE A 304 -7.52 1.42 5.07
C ILE A 304 -8.93 1.79 5.53
N PHE A 305 -9.75 2.36 4.64
CA PHE A 305 -11.15 2.68 4.95
C PHE A 305 -12.01 1.42 5.18
N ILE A 306 -11.82 0.37 4.37
CA ILE A 306 -12.49 -0.93 4.56
C ILE A 306 -12.07 -1.57 5.89
N ALA A 307 -10.80 -1.46 6.26
CA ALA A 307 -10.31 -1.93 7.56
C ALA A 307 -10.93 -1.17 8.74
N LEU A 308 -11.12 0.15 8.61
CA LEU A 308 -11.85 0.94 9.61
C LEU A 308 -13.30 0.43 9.78
N LEU A 309 -14.00 0.18 8.67
CA LEU A 309 -15.37 -0.32 8.71
C LEU A 309 -15.48 -1.73 9.32
N LEU A 310 -14.45 -2.56 9.17
CA LEU A 310 -14.38 -3.84 9.89
C LEU A 310 -14.25 -3.64 11.40
N ARG A 311 -13.45 -2.68 11.85
CA ARG A 311 -13.35 -2.35 13.28
C ARG A 311 -14.67 -1.81 13.83
N PHE A 312 -15.34 -0.97 13.04
CA PHE A 312 -16.67 -0.48 13.37
C PHE A 312 -17.70 -1.63 13.47
N ASP A 313 -17.73 -2.57 12.52
CA ASP A 313 -18.59 -3.76 12.62
C ASP A 313 -18.35 -4.54 13.94
N ILE A 314 -17.09 -4.65 14.35
CA ILE A 314 -16.71 -5.34 15.58
C ILE A 314 -17.09 -4.53 16.83
N SER A 315 -17.00 -3.19 16.80
CA SER A 315 -17.38 -2.33 17.92
C SER A 315 -18.88 -2.36 18.20
N LEU A 316 -19.70 -2.58 17.17
CA LEU A 316 -21.15 -2.77 17.29
C LEU A 316 -21.54 -4.07 18.04
N LYS A 317 -20.59 -4.96 18.38
CA LYS A 317 -20.80 -6.26 19.05
C LYS A 317 -21.84 -7.16 18.35
N LYS A 318 -22.12 -6.92 17.06
CA LYS A 318 -22.99 -7.77 16.24
C LYS A 318 -22.14 -8.88 15.62
N ASN A 319 -22.63 -10.12 15.58
CA ASN A 319 -21.94 -11.25 14.94
C ASN A 319 -21.91 -11.18 13.40
N THR A 320 -22.13 -10.00 12.82
CA THR A 320 -22.24 -9.79 11.37
C THR A 320 -21.31 -8.66 10.94
N HIS A 321 -20.32 -8.96 10.10
CA HIS A 321 -19.44 -7.96 9.49
C HIS A 321 -20.09 -7.30 8.27
N THR A 322 -21.24 -6.66 8.47
CA THR A 322 -22.07 -6.16 7.37
C THR A 322 -21.35 -5.07 6.60
N TYR A 323 -20.82 -4.06 7.30
CA TYR A 323 -20.17 -2.91 6.67
C TYR A 323 -18.88 -3.31 5.95
N PHE A 324 -18.11 -4.25 6.50
CA PHE A 324 -16.93 -4.81 5.86
C PHE A 324 -17.30 -5.50 4.53
N TYR A 325 -18.26 -6.44 4.53
CA TYR A 325 -18.63 -7.15 3.30
C TYR A 325 -19.27 -6.21 2.27
N THR A 326 -20.11 -5.26 2.71
CA THR A 326 -20.67 -4.23 1.83
C THR A 326 -19.58 -3.39 1.19
N SER A 327 -18.58 -2.93 1.96
CA SER A 327 -17.48 -2.10 1.45
C SER A 327 -16.54 -2.89 0.55
N PHE A 328 -16.28 -4.15 0.89
CA PHE A 328 -15.46 -5.04 0.09
C PHE A 328 -16.13 -5.34 -1.27
N ALA A 329 -17.44 -5.56 -1.28
CA ALA A 329 -18.23 -5.68 -2.51
C ALA A 329 -18.24 -4.36 -3.30
N ALA A 330 -18.33 -3.22 -2.63
CA ALA A 330 -18.28 -1.90 -3.25
C ALA A 330 -16.92 -1.62 -3.91
N TYR A 331 -15.82 -2.07 -3.31
CA TYR A 331 -14.48 -2.01 -3.90
C TYR A 331 -14.39 -2.82 -5.20
N ILE A 332 -14.86 -4.07 -5.17
CA ILE A 332 -14.92 -4.94 -6.36
C ILE A 332 -15.76 -4.29 -7.46
N PHE A 333 -16.93 -3.75 -7.09
CA PHE A 333 -17.81 -3.05 -8.02
C PHE A 333 -17.15 -1.80 -8.61
N GLY A 334 -16.53 -0.96 -7.77
CA GLY A 334 -15.84 0.26 -8.16
C GLY A 334 -14.68 -0.03 -9.11
N LEU A 335 -13.81 -0.99 -8.78
CA LEU A 335 -12.69 -1.40 -9.63
C LEU A 335 -13.16 -2.11 -10.91
N GLY A 336 -14.25 -2.89 -10.85
CA GLY A 336 -14.88 -3.44 -12.04
C GLY A 336 -15.40 -2.34 -12.98
N LEU A 337 -16.01 -1.30 -12.42
CA LEU A 337 -16.49 -0.14 -13.18
C LEU A 337 -15.33 0.65 -13.82
N THR A 338 -14.21 0.86 -13.11
CA THR A 338 -13.03 1.51 -13.72
C THR A 338 -12.54 0.74 -14.94
N ILE A 339 -12.38 -0.58 -14.81
CA ILE A 339 -11.93 -1.47 -15.90
C ILE A 339 -12.92 -1.42 -17.07
N PHE A 340 -14.22 -1.48 -16.78
CA PHE A 340 -15.28 -1.43 -17.80
C PHE A 340 -15.26 -0.13 -18.60
N ILE A 341 -15.15 1.01 -17.93
CA ILE A 341 -15.10 2.31 -18.61
C ILE A 341 -13.78 2.45 -19.38
N MET A 342 -12.64 2.05 -18.82
CA MET A 342 -11.37 2.05 -19.54
C MET A 342 -11.42 1.20 -20.82
N HIS A 343 -12.14 0.08 -20.80
CA HIS A 343 -12.32 -0.77 -21.98
C HIS A 343 -13.14 -0.10 -23.08
N ILE A 344 -14.22 0.61 -22.72
CA ILE A 344 -15.08 1.33 -23.68
C ILE A 344 -14.36 2.52 -24.29
N PHE A 345 -13.77 3.37 -23.45
CA PHE A 345 -13.20 4.66 -23.87
C PHE A 345 -11.77 4.55 -24.39
N LYS A 346 -11.10 3.40 -24.21
CA LYS A 346 -9.69 3.16 -24.60
C LYS A 346 -8.74 4.26 -24.14
N HIS A 347 -9.07 4.92 -23.03
CA HIS A 347 -8.31 5.99 -22.42
C HIS A 347 -8.11 5.68 -20.94
N ALA A 348 -6.91 5.91 -20.43
CA ALA A 348 -6.62 5.75 -19.01
C ALA A 348 -7.41 6.80 -18.22
N GLN A 349 -8.13 6.36 -17.20
CA GLN A 349 -8.94 7.23 -16.34
C GLN A 349 -8.49 7.09 -14.89
N PRO A 350 -8.68 8.13 -14.07
CA PRO A 350 -8.38 8.09 -12.65
C PRO A 350 -9.20 6.98 -11.97
N ALA A 351 -8.56 6.04 -11.28
CA ALA A 351 -9.25 4.89 -10.70
C ALA A 351 -10.14 5.31 -9.52
N LEU A 352 -9.67 6.28 -8.72
CA LEU A 352 -10.42 6.78 -7.56
C LEU A 352 -11.72 7.48 -7.94
N LEU A 353 -11.87 7.93 -9.20
CA LEU A 353 -13.09 8.54 -9.72
C LEU A 353 -14.33 7.67 -9.52
N TYR A 354 -14.21 6.37 -9.74
CA TYR A 354 -15.31 5.41 -9.61
C TYR A 354 -15.28 4.66 -8.28
N LEU A 355 -14.07 4.45 -7.76
CA LEU A 355 -13.84 3.65 -6.58
C LEU A 355 -14.26 4.38 -5.29
N VAL A 356 -13.97 5.69 -5.18
CA VAL A 356 -14.33 6.49 -3.99
C VAL A 356 -15.85 6.60 -3.80
N PRO A 357 -16.65 6.98 -4.82
CA PRO A 357 -18.10 7.02 -4.67
C PRO A 357 -18.71 5.67 -4.30
N ALA A 358 -18.19 4.57 -4.84
CA ALA A 358 -18.65 3.23 -4.49
C ALA A 358 -18.32 2.89 -3.03
N CYS A 359 -17.05 3.05 -2.61
CA CYS A 359 -16.57 2.67 -1.28
C CYS A 359 -17.19 3.50 -0.15
N ILE A 360 -17.52 4.78 -0.37
CA ILE A 360 -18.24 5.59 0.62
C ILE A 360 -19.75 5.37 0.49
N GLY A 361 -20.28 5.36 -0.73
CA GLY A 361 -21.72 5.38 -0.98
C GLY A 361 -22.44 4.12 -0.51
N PHE A 362 -21.89 2.94 -0.80
CA PHE A 362 -22.54 1.67 -0.46
C PHE A 362 -22.68 1.47 1.07
N PRO A 363 -21.62 1.63 1.88
CA PRO A 363 -21.72 1.51 3.33
C PRO A 363 -22.62 2.56 3.95
N VAL A 364 -22.56 3.81 3.48
CA VAL A 364 -23.46 4.89 3.94
C VAL A 364 -24.91 4.58 3.59
N LEU A 365 -25.19 4.04 2.42
CA LEU A 365 -26.55 3.63 2.03
C LEU A 365 -27.08 2.51 2.92
N VAL A 366 -26.23 1.53 3.25
CA VAL A 366 -26.60 0.45 4.19
C VAL A 366 -26.82 1.01 5.61
N ALA A 367 -25.97 1.93 6.07
CA ALA A 367 -26.14 2.60 7.35
C ALA A 367 -27.44 3.42 7.39
N LEU A 368 -27.79 4.10 6.29
CA LEU A 368 -29.06 4.82 6.14
C LEU A 368 -30.25 3.87 6.21
N ALA A 369 -30.19 2.73 5.50
CA ALA A 369 -31.25 1.73 5.52
C ALA A 369 -31.43 1.10 6.92
N LYS A 370 -30.36 0.98 7.71
CA LYS A 370 -30.38 0.46 9.08
C LYS A 370 -30.66 1.52 10.16
N GLY A 371 -30.58 2.81 9.82
CA GLY A 371 -30.68 3.90 10.80
C GLY A 371 -29.43 4.08 11.68
N GLU A 372 -28.29 3.49 11.32
CA GLU A 372 -27.04 3.45 12.10
C GLU A 372 -26.03 4.53 11.66
N VAL A 373 -26.45 5.51 10.86
CA VAL A 373 -25.56 6.55 10.29
C VAL A 373 -24.90 7.39 11.37
N THR A 374 -25.67 7.85 12.34
CA THR A 374 -25.13 8.68 13.44
C THR A 374 -24.07 7.91 14.21
N GLU A 375 -24.33 6.63 14.50
CA GLU A 375 -23.38 5.74 15.20
C GLU A 375 -22.09 5.57 14.39
N MET A 376 -22.21 5.32 13.08
CA MET A 376 -21.07 5.18 12.16
C MET A 376 -20.19 6.44 12.09
N PHE A 377 -20.78 7.64 12.05
CA PHE A 377 -20.01 8.89 12.00
C PHE A 377 -19.52 9.35 13.38
N SER A 378 -20.17 8.92 14.45
CA SER A 378 -19.73 9.17 15.84
C SER A 378 -18.68 8.18 16.34
N TYR A 379 -18.41 7.12 15.58
CA TYR A 379 -17.38 6.15 15.93
C TYR A 379 -16.01 6.81 15.94
N GLU A 380 -15.42 6.86 17.12
CA GLU A 380 -14.03 7.24 17.33
C GLU A 380 -13.28 6.07 17.96
N GLU A 381 -12.18 5.66 17.33
CA GLU A 381 -11.25 4.73 17.92
C GLU A 381 -10.41 5.49 18.96
N SER A 382 -10.62 5.19 20.24
CA SER A 382 -9.87 5.81 21.34
C SER A 382 -8.38 5.55 21.15
N ASP A 383 -7.60 6.63 21.15
CA ASP A 383 -6.15 6.59 21.01
C ASP A 383 -5.57 5.58 22.02
N PRO A 384 -4.70 4.62 21.63
CA PRO A 384 -4.18 3.60 22.55
C PRO A 384 -3.40 4.16 23.75
N LYS A 385 -3.22 5.48 23.83
CA LYS A 385 -2.58 6.21 24.92
C LYS A 385 -3.50 6.45 26.12
N ASP A 386 -4.80 6.13 26.04
CA ASP A 386 -5.73 6.32 27.15
C ASP A 386 -5.86 5.06 28.06
N PRO A 387 -5.56 5.16 29.37
CA PRO A 387 -5.58 4.01 30.29
C PRO A 387 -6.98 3.43 30.53
N ALA A 388 -8.05 4.12 30.14
CA ALA A 388 -9.43 3.64 30.25
C ALA A 388 -9.80 2.59 29.17
N ALA A 389 -9.23 2.66 27.97
CA ALA A 389 -9.48 1.70 26.88
C ALA A 389 -8.87 0.30 27.16
N VAL A 390 -7.86 0.26 28.03
CA VAL A 390 -7.23 -0.98 28.52
C VAL A 390 -8.16 -1.76 29.47
N ALA A 391 -9.18 -1.12 30.04
CA ALA A 391 -10.15 -1.76 30.93
C ALA A 391 -11.29 -2.44 30.17
N GLU A 392 -11.89 -1.78 29.15
CA GLU A 392 -12.97 -2.36 28.34
C GLU A 392 -12.49 -3.52 27.46
N SER A 393 -11.23 -3.49 27.02
CA SER A 393 -10.60 -4.58 26.28
C SER A 393 -10.35 -5.84 27.13
N LYS A 394 -10.36 -5.75 28.47
CA LYS A 394 -10.28 -6.92 29.37
C LYS A 394 -11.57 -7.73 29.38
N GLU A 395 -12.74 -7.08 29.43
CA GLU A 395 -14.03 -7.79 29.46
C GLU A 395 -14.35 -8.50 28.14
N GLY A 396 -14.00 -7.91 27.00
CA GLY A 396 -14.20 -8.56 25.67
C GLY A 396 -13.27 -9.74 25.40
N ALA A 397 -12.07 -9.74 25.99
CA ALA A 397 -11.09 -10.82 25.84
C ALA A 397 -11.49 -12.08 26.63
N GLU A 398 -12.10 -11.92 27.81
CA GLU A 398 -12.58 -13.06 28.62
C GLU A 398 -13.79 -13.75 27.98
N ALA A 399 -14.71 -12.99 27.36
CA ALA A 399 -15.89 -13.55 26.69
C ALA A 399 -15.56 -14.35 25.41
N SER A 400 -14.53 -13.94 24.65
CA SER A 400 -14.11 -14.65 23.43
C SER A 400 -13.23 -15.87 23.71
N ALA A 401 -12.50 -15.88 24.84
CA ALA A 401 -11.76 -17.05 25.29
C ALA A 401 -12.68 -18.16 25.84
N SER A 402 -13.81 -17.81 26.49
CA SER A 402 -14.78 -18.78 26.98
C SER A 402 -15.55 -19.48 25.85
N GLU A 403 -15.96 -18.76 24.79
CA GLU A 403 -16.65 -19.37 23.64
C GLU A 403 -15.76 -20.29 22.80
N GLY A 404 -14.44 -20.04 22.78
CA GLY A 404 -13.46 -20.89 22.11
C GLY A 404 -13.15 -22.20 22.85
N LEU A 405 -13.33 -22.23 24.16
CA LEU A 405 -13.12 -23.43 24.99
C LEU A 405 -14.36 -24.35 24.96
N GLU A 406 -15.58 -23.80 25.05
CA GLU A 406 -16.82 -24.60 25.01
C GLU A 406 -17.06 -25.34 23.68
N LYS A 407 -16.53 -24.84 22.57
CA LYS A 407 -16.61 -25.53 21.26
C LYS A 407 -15.59 -26.64 21.05
N LYS A 408 -14.64 -26.83 21.98
CA LYS A 408 -13.63 -27.90 21.94
C LYS A 408 -13.97 -29.09 22.85
N GLU A 409 -15.02 -28.97 23.67
CA GLU A 409 -15.43 -29.99 24.65
C GLU A 409 -16.80 -30.63 24.36
N LYS A 410 -17.35 -30.47 23.15
CA LYS A 410 -18.57 -31.17 22.71
C LYS A 410 -18.38 -31.97 21.44
#